data_AF-R9JU94-F1
#
_entry.id   AF-R9JU94-F1
#
_cell.length_a   1.000
_cell.length_b   1.000
_cell.length_c   1.000
_cell.angle_alpha   90.00
_cell.angle_beta   90.00
_cell.angle_gamma   90.00
#
_symmetry.space_group_name_H-M   'P 1'
#
loop_
_entity.id
_entity.type
_entity.pdbx_description
1 polymer ?
#
loop_
_entity_poly.entity_id
_entity_poly.type
_entity_poly.pdbx_seq_one_letter_code
_entity_poly.pdbx_strand_id
1 'polypeptide(L)'
;MNRLCQKKLLSYVIDENDARIYIYTPLRSREECLEEKSRRFADSYFSGSYANAAAALLKNTALTEAQMEELKGILETCKGRHSETGRDKKMNKRKDL
;
A
#
# COMPACT_ATOMS: atom_id res chain seq x y z
N MET A 1 4.61 15.16 -17.52
CA MET A 1 3.28 15.34 -16.91
C MET A 1 2.15 14.60 -17.63
N ASN A 2 2.05 14.64 -18.97
CA ASN A 2 0.94 14.02 -19.73
C ASN A 2 0.60 12.57 -19.32
N ARG A 3 1.60 11.70 -19.16
CA ARG A 3 1.38 10.30 -18.75
C ARG A 3 0.77 10.14 -17.34
N LEU A 4 1.01 11.08 -16.43
CA LEU A 4 0.41 11.07 -15.09
C LEU A 4 -1.05 11.55 -15.13
N CYS A 5 -1.35 12.53 -15.99
CA CYS A 5 -2.71 12.98 -16.26
C CYS A 5 -3.56 11.89 -16.94
N GLN A 6 -2.99 11.20 -17.95
CA GLN A 6 -3.64 10.04 -18.59
C GLN A 6 -3.95 8.91 -17.60
N LYS A 7 -3.07 8.73 -16.60
CA LYS A 7 -3.26 7.76 -15.51
C LYS A 7 -4.19 8.27 -14.40
N LYS A 8 -4.77 9.46 -14.55
CA LYS A 8 -5.65 10.10 -13.56
C LYS A 8 -5.00 10.24 -12.17
N LEU A 9 -3.68 10.46 -12.15
CA LEU A 9 -2.91 10.72 -10.92
C LEU A 9 -2.83 12.22 -10.62
N LEU A 10 -2.81 13.04 -11.68
CA LEU A 10 -2.73 14.49 -11.61
C LEU A 10 -3.80 15.10 -12.51
N SER A 11 -4.36 16.21 -12.08
CA SER A 11 -5.08 17.15 -12.94
C SER A 11 -4.24 18.40 -13.12
N TYR A 12 -4.64 19.25 -14.06
CA TYR A 12 -4.09 20.58 -14.17
C TYR A 12 -5.17 21.59 -14.54
N VAL A 13 -4.91 22.84 -14.20
CA VAL A 13 -5.61 24.01 -14.71
C VAL A 13 -4.60 24.93 -15.39
N ILE A 14 -5.05 25.73 -16.35
CA ILE A 14 -4.23 26.75 -17.00
C ILE A 14 -4.42 28.05 -16.21
N ASP A 15 -3.33 28.77 -15.93
CA ASP A 15 -3.40 30.05 -15.22
C ASP A 15 -4.21 31.08 -16.02
N GLU A 16 -5.07 31.83 -15.32
CA GLU A 16 -5.98 32.79 -15.96
C GLU A 16 -5.24 34.01 -16.53
N ASN A 17 -4.05 34.34 -15.99
CA ASN A 17 -3.26 35.50 -16.39
C ASN A 17 -2.15 35.14 -17.39
N ASP A 18 -1.73 33.87 -17.46
CA ASP A 18 -0.78 33.39 -18.46
C ASP A 18 -1.13 31.97 -18.95
N ALA A 19 -1.63 31.87 -20.18
CA ALA A 19 -2.03 30.61 -20.81
C ALA A 19 -0.89 29.59 -21.01
N ARG A 20 0.37 29.98 -20.76
CA ARG A 20 1.53 29.09 -20.83
C ARG A 20 1.83 28.40 -19.50
N ILE A 21 1.20 28.84 -18.41
CA ILE A 21 1.42 28.31 -17.07
C ILE A 21 0.36 27.25 -16.75
N TYR A 22 0.82 26.06 -16.38
CA TYR A 22 -0.01 24.91 -16.01
C TYR A 22 0.18 24.62 -14.52
N ILE A 23 -0.90 24.71 -13.74
CA ILE A 23 -0.91 24.43 -12.31
C ILE A 23 -1.45 23.02 -12.11
N TYR A 24 -0.64 22.12 -11.57
CA TYR A 24 -0.99 20.72 -11.37
C TYR A 24 -1.47 20.46 -9.94
N THR A 25 -2.49 19.61 -9.82
CA THR A 25 -3.05 19.21 -8.53
C THR A 25 -3.17 17.68 -8.45
N PRO A 26 -2.71 17.05 -7.35
CA PRO A 26 -2.85 15.61 -7.17
C PRO A 26 -4.32 15.20 -7.09
N LEU A 27 -4.68 14.13 -7.79
CA LEU A 27 -6.01 13.51 -7.75
C LEU A 27 -6.09 12.33 -6.79
N ARG A 28 -4.95 11.83 -6.33
CA ARG A 28 -4.79 10.70 -5.41
C ARG A 28 -3.89 11.11 -4.26
N SER A 29 -4.17 10.61 -3.06
CA SER A 29 -3.28 10.85 -1.93
C SER A 29 -1.99 10.06 -2.08
N ARG A 30 -0.97 10.46 -1.31
CA ARG A 30 0.30 9.74 -1.24
C ARG A 30 0.09 8.34 -0.68
N GLU A 31 -0.77 8.23 0.32
CA GLU A 31 -1.07 7.01 1.06
C GLU A 31 -1.73 5.98 0.13
N GLU A 32 -2.76 6.39 -0.63
CA GLU A 32 -3.41 5.53 -1.64
C GLU A 32 -2.40 5.01 -2.67
N CYS A 33 -1.54 5.90 -3.17
CA CYS A 33 -0.52 5.53 -4.16
C CYS A 33 0.48 4.54 -3.58
N LEU A 34 0.92 4.74 -2.34
CA LEU A 34 1.87 3.84 -1.68
C LEU A 34 1.25 2.46 -1.42
N GLU A 35 0.01 2.41 -0.95
CA GLU A 35 -0.71 1.17 -0.71
C GLU A 35 -0.88 0.37 -2.02
N GLU A 36 -1.36 1.02 -3.09
CA GLU A 36 -1.55 0.38 -4.38
C GLU A 36 -0.23 -0.16 -4.96
N LYS A 37 0.86 0.61 -4.79
CA LYS A 37 2.20 0.22 -5.25
C LYS A 37 2.78 -0.94 -4.45
N SER A 38 2.66 -0.87 -3.12
CA SER A 38 3.11 -1.93 -2.21
C SER A 38 2.39 -3.24 -2.51
N ARG A 39 1.07 -3.20 -2.72
CA ARG A 39 0.27 -4.37 -3.13
C ARG A 39 0.74 -4.95 -4.45
N ARG A 40 0.82 -4.14 -5.50
CA ARG A 40 1.30 -4.62 -6.82
C ARG A 40 2.70 -5.21 -6.76
N PHE A 41 3.58 -4.65 -5.94
CA PHE A 41 4.93 -5.17 -5.74
C PHE A 41 4.90 -6.56 -5.09
N ALA A 42 4.17 -6.71 -3.98
CA ALA A 42 4.01 -8.01 -3.31
C ALA A 42 3.36 -9.06 -4.23
N ASP A 43 2.32 -8.68 -4.96
CA ASP A 43 1.62 -9.57 -5.89
C ASP A 43 2.55 -10.05 -7.02
N SER A 44 3.29 -9.13 -7.64
CA SER A 44 4.08 -9.42 -8.84
C SER A 44 5.34 -10.23 -8.55
N TYR A 45 6.00 -9.99 -7.41
CA TYR A 45 7.32 -10.58 -7.11
C TYR A 45 7.29 -11.64 -6.01
N PHE A 46 6.24 -11.65 -5.18
CA PHE A 46 6.15 -12.50 -3.99
C PHE A 46 4.83 -13.27 -3.90
N SER A 47 4.10 -13.39 -5.01
CA SER A 47 2.81 -14.10 -5.08
C SER A 47 1.79 -13.62 -4.03
N GLY A 48 1.81 -12.31 -3.74
CA GLY A 48 0.94 -11.68 -2.74
C GLY A 48 1.39 -11.86 -1.29
N SER A 49 2.53 -12.52 -1.05
CA SER A 49 3.07 -12.69 0.31
C SER A 49 3.87 -11.46 0.74
N TYR A 50 3.24 -10.59 1.53
CA TYR A 50 3.91 -9.46 2.17
C TYR A 50 5.00 -9.89 3.15
N ALA A 51 4.84 -11.03 3.82
CA ALA A 51 5.86 -11.59 4.71
C ALA A 51 7.13 -11.95 3.92
N ASN A 52 6.98 -12.57 2.74
CA ASN A 52 8.13 -12.90 1.89
C ASN A 52 8.78 -11.64 1.31
N ALA A 53 7.98 -10.63 0.93
CA ALA A 53 8.50 -9.34 0.48
C ALA A 53 9.33 -8.66 1.57
N ALA A 54 8.84 -8.63 2.81
CA ALA A 54 9.56 -8.08 3.95
C ALA A 54 10.84 -8.87 4.24
N ALA A 55 10.77 -10.21 4.27
CA ALA A 55 11.92 -11.06 4.47
C ALA A 55 12.99 -10.85 3.38
N ALA A 56 12.59 -10.69 2.12
CA ALA A 56 13.51 -10.44 1.00
C ALA A 56 14.22 -9.09 1.13
N LEU A 57 13.55 -8.05 1.62
CA LEU A 57 14.15 -6.73 1.87
C LEU A 57 15.14 -6.77 3.05
N LEU A 58 14.86 -7.60 4.05
CA LEU A 58 15.64 -7.65 5.29
C LEU A 58 16.77 -8.69 5.29
N LYS A 59 16.75 -9.66 4.35
CA LYS A 59 17.63 -10.84 4.36
C LYS A 59 19.12 -10.51 4.47
N ASN A 60 19.55 -9.39 3.89
CA ASN A 60 20.97 -9.00 3.83
C ASN A 60 21.24 -7.66 4.56
N THR A 61 20.31 -7.20 5.40
CA THR A 61 20.46 -5.96 6.17
C THR A 61 20.91 -6.26 7.58
N ALA A 62 21.97 -5.60 8.05
CA ALA A 62 22.30 -5.59 9.46
C ALA A 62 21.35 -4.63 10.19
N LEU A 63 20.56 -5.16 11.12
CA LEU A 63 19.66 -4.36 11.95
C LEU A 63 20.31 -4.12 13.32
N THR A 64 20.21 -2.89 13.81
CA THR A 64 20.55 -2.58 15.19
C THR A 64 19.45 -3.09 16.14
N GLU A 65 19.77 -3.24 17.43
CA GLU A 65 18.78 -3.66 18.43
C GLU A 65 17.55 -2.73 18.45
N ALA A 66 17.77 -1.41 18.34
CA ALA A 66 16.69 -0.43 18.28
C ALA A 66 15.77 -0.63 17.07
N GLN A 67 16.34 -0.92 15.89
CA GLN A 67 15.56 -1.20 14.67
C GLN A 67 14.80 -2.52 14.76
N MET A 68 15.38 -3.55 15.39
CA MET A 68 14.67 -4.80 15.64
C MET A 68 13.47 -4.59 16.57
N GLU A 69 13.62 -3.79 17.62
CA GLU A 69 12.54 -3.51 18.56
C GLU A 69 11.42 -2.68 17.92
N GLU A 70 11.78 -1.68 17.09
CA GLU A 70 10.81 -0.93 16.29
C GLU A 70 10.01 -1.86 15.35
N LEU A 71 10.70 -2.77 14.64
CA LEU A 71 10.06 -3.75 13.76
C LEU A 71 9.10 -4.68 14.52
N LYS A 72 9.48 -5.16 15.72
CA LYS A 72 8.57 -5.96 16.58
C LYS A 72 7.32 -5.16 16.94
N GLY A 73 7.48 -3.89 17.33
CA GLY A 73 6.35 -3.00 17.63
C GLY A 73 5.39 -2.82 16.45
N ILE A 74 5.92 -2.66 15.24
CA ILE A 74 5.12 -2.60 14.00
C ILE A 74 4.34 -3.91 13.80
N LEU A 75 5.00 -5.07 13.97
CA LEU A 75 4.38 -6.39 13.79
C LEU A 75 3.24 -6.63 14.79
N GLU A 76 3.40 -6.27 16.06
CA GLU A 76 2.33 -6.39 17.06
C GLU A 76 1.15 -5.46 16.74
N THR A 77 1.41 -4.24 16.25
CA THR A 77 0.35 -3.32 15.81
C THR A 77 -0.42 -3.88 14.60
N CYS A 78 0.23 -4.64 13.73
CA CYS A 78 -0.42 -5.32 12.59
C CYS A 78 -1.30 -6.48 13.04
N LYS A 79 -0.88 -7.24 14.05
CA LYS A 79 -1.62 -8.40 14.59
C LYS A 79 -3.01 -8.01 15.10
N GLY A 80 -3.14 -6.83 15.70
CA GLY A 80 -4.41 -6.30 16.21
C GLY A 80 -5.45 -5.98 15.14
N ARG A 81 -5.06 -5.79 13.87
CA ARG A 81 -5.97 -5.40 12.77
C ARG A 81 -6.64 -6.59 12.06
N HIS A 82 -6.13 -7.81 12.28
CA HIS A 82 -6.57 -9.02 11.56
C HIS A 82 -7.49 -9.94 12.38
N SER A 83 -7.68 -9.68 13.68
CA SER A 83 -8.53 -10.49 14.56
C SER A 83 -10.04 -10.25 14.39
N GLU A 84 -10.44 -9.24 13.60
CA GLU A 84 -11.85 -8.89 13.37
C GLU A 84 -12.44 -9.49 12.09
N THR A 85 -11.64 -9.83 11.08
CA THR A 85 -12.13 -10.28 9.76
C THR A 85 -12.24 -11.80 9.59
N GLY A 86 -11.89 -12.58 10.63
CA GLY A 86 -11.88 -14.05 10.58
C GLY A 86 -13.14 -14.78 11.07
N ARG A 87 -14.14 -14.08 11.64
CA ARG A 87 -15.31 -14.74 12.26
C ARG A 87 -16.48 -15.05 11.32
N ASP A 88 -16.57 -14.44 10.14
CA ASP A 88 -17.78 -14.57 9.28
C ASP A 88 -17.84 -15.79 8.35
N LYS A 89 -16.73 -16.50 8.09
CA LYS A 89 -16.74 -17.61 7.11
C LYS A 89 -17.14 -18.99 7.67
N LYS A 90 -17.47 -19.10 8.97
CA LYS A 90 -17.84 -20.41 9.59
C LYS A 90 -19.34 -20.67 9.74
N MET A 91 -20.24 -19.73 9.42
CA MET A 91 -21.68 -19.93 9.64
C MET A 91 -22.45 -20.49 8.43
N ASN A 92 -21.92 -20.42 7.19
CA ASN A 92 -22.71 -20.77 6.00
C ASN A 92 -22.48 -22.17 5.41
N LYS A 93 -22.18 -23.19 6.25
CA LYS A 93 -22.01 -24.58 5.77
C LYS A 93 -22.84 -25.63 6.50
N ARG A 94 -23.97 -25.23 7.09
CA ARG A 94 -24.96 -26.13 7.71
C ARG A 94 -26.39 -25.69 7.37
N LYS A 95 -26.77 -25.67 6.09
CA LYS A 95 -28.19 -25.58 5.68
C LYS A 95 -28.57 -26.39 4.43
N ASP A 96 -27.70 -27.24 3.92
CA ASP A 96 -28.03 -28.17 2.83
C ASP A 96 -27.68 -29.60 3.25
N LEU A 97 -28.55 -30.19 4.08
CA LEU A 97 -28.71 -31.64 4.32
C LEU A 97 -30.06 -31.87 5.01
#